data_AF-A0A7X7IRE7-F1
#
_entry.id   AF-A0A7X7IRE7-F1
#
_cell.length_a   1.000
_cell.length_b   1.000
_cell.length_c   1.000
_cell.angle_alpha   90.00
_cell.angle_beta   90.00
_cell.angle_gamma   90.00
#
_symmetry.space_group_name_H-M   'P 1'
#
loop_
_entity.id
_entity.type
_entity.pdbx_description
1 polymer ?
#
loop_
_entity_poly.entity_id
_entity_poly.type
_entity_poly.pdbx_seq_one_letter_code
_entity_poly.pdbx_strand_id
1 'polypeptide(L)'
;MEGHLTGSYLVRAYRPAFQEARKLLPRQRDFAELRRHALKLRFWPENHPETEDGQVLDLDWSWVRSLSGKNIGELRIGDTIAGHDNLRVIFFVPQEKTKPPIIWVLAAFQKKRDDFSKA
;
A
#
# COMPACT_ATOMS: atom_id res chain seq x y z
N MET A 1 6.06 -12.51 19.52
CA MET A 1 5.80 -11.26 18.79
C MET A 1 5.52 -10.19 19.83
N GLU A 2 6.47 -9.29 20.09
CA GLU A 2 6.18 -8.09 20.87
C GLU A 2 5.16 -7.26 20.08
N GLY A 3 3.95 -7.16 20.61
CA GLY A 3 2.84 -6.48 19.95
C GLY A 3 3.01 -4.97 20.03
N HIS A 4 3.71 -4.37 19.07
CA HIS A 4 3.70 -2.92 18.89
C HIS A 4 2.31 -2.49 18.38
N LEU A 5 1.41 -2.13 19.30
CA LEU A 5 0.05 -1.64 19.01
C LEU A 5 0.03 -0.44 18.04
N THR A 6 1.14 0.29 17.92
CA THR A 6 1.26 1.50 17.10
C THR A 6 1.84 1.27 15.69
N GLY A 7 2.38 0.07 15.40
CA GLY A 7 3.14 -0.23 14.17
C GLY A 7 4.56 0.37 14.19
N SER A 8 5.48 -0.22 13.41
CA SER A 8 6.91 0.15 13.39
C SER A 8 7.26 1.22 12.34
N TYR A 9 6.35 1.51 11.40
CA TYR A 9 6.58 2.45 10.29
C TYR A 9 5.62 3.66 10.30
N LEU A 10 6.15 4.83 9.92
CA LEU A 10 5.30 5.92 9.44
C LEU A 10 4.87 5.65 8.00
N VAL A 11 3.63 6.03 7.66
CA VAL A 11 3.12 5.94 6.29
C VAL A 11 2.80 7.33 5.77
N ARG A 12 3.44 7.74 4.67
CA ARG A 12 3.24 9.05 4.05
C ARG A 12 2.85 8.91 2.59
N ALA A 13 1.84 9.66 2.17
CA ALA A 13 1.48 9.74 0.76
C ALA A 13 2.33 10.79 0.05
N TYR A 14 2.89 10.40 -1.10
CA TYR A 14 3.42 11.34 -2.07
C TYR A 14 2.30 12.25 -2.57
N ARG A 15 2.60 13.54 -2.81
CA ARG A 15 1.56 14.55 -3.09
C ARG A 15 0.70 14.22 -4.32
N PRO A 16 1.28 13.79 -5.46
CA PRO A 16 0.51 13.25 -6.58
C PRO A 16 -0.39 12.06 -6.20
N ALA A 17 0.10 11.11 -5.39
CA ALA A 17 -0.71 9.97 -4.93
C ALA A 17 -1.97 10.44 -4.21
N PHE A 18 -1.82 11.45 -3.34
CA PHE A 18 -2.93 12.06 -2.61
C PHE A 18 -3.93 12.75 -3.54
N GLN A 19 -3.44 13.49 -4.54
CA GLN A 19 -4.31 14.19 -5.50
C GLN A 19 -5.11 13.22 -6.36
N GLU A 20 -4.49 12.18 -6.88
CA GLU A 20 -5.17 11.16 -7.70
C GLU A 20 -6.19 10.36 -6.87
N ALA A 21 -5.82 9.97 -5.65
CA ALA A 21 -6.75 9.30 -4.74
C ALA A 21 -7.98 10.17 -4.41
N ARG A 22 -7.82 11.50 -4.30
CA ARG A 22 -8.95 12.42 -4.10
C ARG A 22 -9.82 12.61 -5.34
N LYS A 23 -9.25 12.52 -6.55
CA LYS A 23 -10.04 12.53 -7.78
C LYS A 23 -10.87 11.25 -7.89
N LEU A 24 -10.28 10.11 -7.55
CA LEU A 24 -10.95 8.81 -7.53
C LEU A 24 -12.05 8.75 -6.46
N LEU A 25 -11.76 9.23 -5.25
CA LEU A 25 -12.65 9.20 -4.09
C LEU A 25 -12.91 10.63 -3.58
N PRO A 26 -13.82 11.39 -4.21
CA PRO A 26 -14.01 12.81 -3.91
C PRO A 26 -14.66 13.04 -2.53
N ARG A 27 -15.43 12.08 -2.02
CA ARG A 27 -16.05 12.19 -0.70
C ARG A 27 -15.01 11.89 0.38
N GLN A 28 -14.95 12.76 1.40
CA GLN A 28 -13.97 12.63 2.48
C GLN A 28 -14.03 11.30 3.22
N ARG A 29 -15.24 10.73 3.42
CA ARG A 29 -15.42 9.45 4.09
C ARG A 29 -14.79 8.28 3.31
N ASP A 30 -15.00 8.27 1.99
CA ASP A 30 -14.53 7.20 1.10
C ASP A 30 -12.99 7.29 0.97
N PHE A 31 -12.47 8.52 0.87
CA PHE A 31 -11.03 8.77 0.95
C PHE A 31 -10.42 8.34 2.30
N ALA A 32 -11.10 8.61 3.42
CA ALA A 32 -10.64 8.22 4.74
C ALA A 32 -10.57 6.69 4.89
N GLU A 33 -11.50 5.97 4.26
CA GLU A 33 -11.50 4.51 4.20
C GLU A 33 -10.28 3.99 3.43
N LEU A 34 -10.02 4.48 2.21
CA LEU A 34 -8.80 4.15 1.45
C LEU A 34 -7.53 4.43 2.27
N ARG A 35 -7.49 5.58 2.95
CA ARG A 35 -6.37 5.95 3.83
C ARG A 35 -6.21 4.97 4.99
N ARG A 36 -7.30 4.48 5.58
CA ARG A 36 -7.28 3.47 6.65
C ARG A 36 -6.62 2.19 6.17
N HIS A 37 -6.92 1.74 4.94
CA HIS A 37 -6.25 0.58 4.35
C HIS A 37 -4.75 0.84 4.14
N ALA A 38 -4.39 1.97 3.53
CA ALA A 38 -2.97 2.31 3.33
C ALA A 38 -2.18 2.41 4.64
N LEU A 39 -2.81 2.89 5.73
CA LEU A 39 -2.18 3.00 7.04
C LEU A 39 -1.79 1.64 7.65
N LYS A 40 -2.36 0.53 7.18
CA LYS A 40 -1.98 -0.83 7.62
C LYS A 40 -0.51 -1.16 7.28
N LEU A 41 0.07 -0.49 6.30
CA LEU A 41 1.51 -0.55 6.00
C LEU A 41 2.40 -0.15 7.19
N ARG A 42 1.87 0.51 8.24
CA ARG A 42 2.61 0.74 9.49
C ARG A 42 3.09 -0.55 10.16
N PHE A 43 2.42 -1.67 9.89
CA PHE A 43 2.71 -3.01 10.40
C PHE A 43 3.51 -3.85 9.40
N TRP A 44 4.14 -3.20 8.41
CA TRP A 44 5.09 -3.88 7.55
C TRP A 44 6.14 -4.62 8.39
N PRO A 45 6.53 -5.85 8.02
CA PRO A 45 7.48 -6.64 8.80
C PRO A 45 8.80 -5.89 8.96
N GLU A 46 9.40 -6.01 10.14
CA GLU A 46 10.61 -5.26 10.49
C GLU A 46 11.80 -5.66 9.62
N ASN A 47 11.83 -6.92 9.19
CA ASN A 47 12.78 -7.41 8.20
C ASN A 47 12.14 -7.32 6.82
N HIS A 48 12.91 -6.85 5.84
CA HIS A 48 12.46 -6.83 4.46
C HIS A 48 12.10 -8.27 4.05
N PRO A 49 10.86 -8.53 3.59
CA PRO A 49 10.47 -9.87 3.17
C PRO A 49 11.38 -10.38 2.05
N GLU A 50 11.81 -11.63 2.16
CA GLU A 50 12.46 -12.36 1.06
C GLU A 50 11.42 -12.95 0.08
N THR A 51 10.13 -12.87 0.42
CA THR A 51 9.02 -13.37 -0.40
C THR A 51 8.60 -12.35 -1.45
N GLU A 52 8.06 -12.85 -2.57
CA GLU A 52 7.51 -12.03 -3.66
C GLU A 52 6.15 -11.40 -3.31
N ASP A 53 5.43 -12.02 -2.38
CA ASP A 53 4.14 -11.59 -1.88
C ASP A 53 3.96 -11.98 -0.40
N GLY A 54 2.85 -11.53 0.17
CA GLY A 54 2.46 -11.87 1.52
C GLY A 54 1.24 -11.09 1.98
N GLN A 55 1.04 -11.08 3.29
CA GLN A 55 -0.06 -10.34 3.92
C GLN A 55 0.50 -9.31 4.91
N VAL A 56 -0.06 -8.10 4.91
CA VAL A 56 0.18 -7.09 5.93
C VAL A 56 -1.13 -6.81 6.65
N LEU A 57 -1.20 -7.21 7.92
CA LEU A 57 -2.46 -7.41 8.64
C LEU A 57 -3.41 -8.33 7.85
N ASP A 58 -4.48 -7.77 7.30
CA ASP A 58 -5.57 -8.44 6.60
C ASP A 58 -5.57 -8.14 5.10
N LEU A 59 -4.52 -7.49 4.57
CA LEU A 59 -4.41 -7.12 3.15
C LEU A 59 -3.25 -7.85 2.48
N ASP A 60 -3.52 -8.40 1.30
CA ASP A 60 -2.50 -9.01 0.45
C ASP A 60 -1.61 -7.93 -0.17
N TRP A 61 -0.33 -8.24 -0.31
CA TRP A 61 0.63 -7.41 -1.03
C TRP A 61 1.53 -8.28 -1.92
N SER A 62 2.08 -7.67 -2.96
CA SER A 62 3.11 -8.30 -3.80
C SER A 62 4.11 -7.26 -4.30
N TRP A 63 5.37 -7.64 -4.50
CA TRP A 63 6.32 -6.79 -5.20
C TRP A 63 5.89 -6.57 -6.66
N VAL A 64 6.14 -5.36 -7.17
CA VAL A 64 5.88 -5.06 -8.58
C VAL A 64 7.00 -5.67 -9.40
N ARG A 65 6.71 -6.77 -10.11
CA ARG A 65 7.70 -7.57 -10.87
C ARG A 65 8.55 -6.75 -11.84
N SER A 66 7.94 -5.80 -12.56
CA SER A 66 8.65 -4.91 -13.49
C SER A 66 9.60 -3.91 -12.82
N LEU A 67 9.53 -3.80 -11.49
CA LEU A 67 10.36 -2.94 -10.64
C LEU A 67 11.12 -3.77 -9.59
N SER A 68 11.47 -5.02 -9.92
CA SER A 68 12.25 -5.88 -9.04
C SER A 68 13.52 -5.20 -8.53
N GLY A 69 13.83 -5.39 -7.26
CA GLY A 69 14.95 -4.75 -6.56
C GLY A 69 14.78 -3.25 -6.25
N LYS A 70 13.65 -2.64 -6.62
CA LYS A 70 13.34 -1.23 -6.28
C LYS A 70 12.54 -1.07 -4.98
N ASN A 71 12.18 -2.17 -4.32
CA ASN A 71 11.36 -2.21 -3.11
C ASN A 71 10.02 -1.47 -3.28
N ILE A 72 9.42 -1.63 -4.47
CA ILE A 72 8.13 -1.06 -4.81
C ILE A 72 7.12 -2.19 -4.84
N GLY A 73 6.14 -2.10 -3.95
CA GLY A 73 5.09 -3.09 -3.77
C GLY A 73 3.72 -2.55 -4.17
N GLU A 74 2.80 -3.48 -4.39
CA GLU A 74 1.38 -3.26 -4.58
C GLU A 74 0.63 -3.86 -3.39
N LEU A 75 -0.18 -3.05 -2.71
CA LEU A 75 -1.12 -3.48 -1.68
C LEU A 75 -2.51 -3.60 -2.33
N ARG A 76 -3.19 -4.72 -2.09
CA ARG A 76 -4.47 -5.06 -2.70
C ARG A 76 -5.60 -4.84 -1.70
N ILE A 77 -6.59 -4.04 -2.10
CA ILE A 77 -7.78 -3.76 -1.31
C ILE A 77 -8.95 -4.42 -2.04
N GLY A 78 -9.49 -5.47 -1.43
CA GLY A 78 -10.67 -6.20 -1.95
C GLY A 78 -11.99 -5.52 -1.63
N ASP A 79 -12.01 -4.60 -0.66
CA ASP A 79 -13.21 -3.86 -0.26
C ASP A 79 -13.70 -2.94 -1.38
N THR A 80 -15.02 -2.77 -1.47
CA THR A 80 -15.64 -1.81 -2.38
C THR A 80 -15.77 -0.46 -1.69
N ILE A 81 -15.12 0.58 -2.23
CA ILE A 81 -15.15 1.94 -1.70
C ILE A 81 -15.72 2.88 -2.77
N ALA A 82 -16.83 3.55 -2.45
CA ALA A 82 -17.55 4.42 -3.40
C ALA A 82 -17.93 3.76 -4.74
N GLY A 83 -18.16 2.44 -4.76
CA GLY A 83 -18.44 1.67 -5.98
C GLY A 83 -17.20 1.27 -6.78
N HIS A 84 -16.00 1.61 -6.31
CA HIS A 84 -14.75 1.11 -6.85
C HIS A 84 -14.35 -0.17 -6.11
N ASP A 85 -14.19 -1.25 -6.86
CA ASP A 85 -13.59 -2.51 -6.40
C ASP A 85 -12.11 -2.56 -6.78
N ASN A 86 -11.43 -3.65 -6.40
CA ASN A 86 -10.08 -3.98 -6.89
C ASN A 86 -9.08 -2.81 -6.78
N LEU A 87 -9.15 -2.08 -5.67
CA LEU A 87 -8.29 -0.92 -5.44
C LEU A 87 -6.86 -1.40 -5.16
N ARG A 88 -5.90 -0.66 -5.70
CA ARG A 88 -4.47 -0.89 -5.54
C ARG A 88 -3.82 0.33 -4.95
N VAL A 89 -2.91 0.10 -4.01
CA VAL A 89 -2.03 1.13 -3.46
C VAL A 89 -0.59 0.73 -3.78
N ILE A 90 0.11 1.56 -4.53
CA ILE A 90 1.54 1.37 -4.78
C ILE A 90 2.32 2.03 -3.66
N PHE A 91 3.26 1.30 -3.07
CA PHE A 91 4.08 1.77 -1.97
C PHE A 91 5.56 1.47 -2.20
N PHE A 92 6.41 2.24 -1.53
CA PHE A 92 7.86 2.07 -1.53
C PHE A 92 8.37 1.89 -0.10
N VAL A 93 9.18 0.85 0.09
CA VAL A 93 9.86 0.54 1.36
C VAL A 93 11.35 0.91 1.22
N PRO A 94 11.85 1.92 1.95
CA PRO A 94 13.26 2.29 1.85
C PRO A 94 14.16 1.19 2.44
N GLN A 95 15.29 0.91 1.77
CA GLN A 95 16.29 -0.05 2.27
C GLN A 95 16.96 0.47 3.55
N GLU A 96 17.33 1.74 3.54
CA GLU A 96 17.86 2.41 4.71
C GLU A 96 16.71 2.94 5.57
N LYS A 97 16.61 2.44 6.80
CA LYS A 97 15.61 2.89 7.76
C LYS A 97 15.96 4.32 8.19
N THR A 98 15.18 5.30 7.72
CA THR A 98 15.08 6.59 8.39
C THR A 98 14.66 6.39 9.85
N LYS A 99 14.90 7.37 10.73
CA LYS A 99 14.39 7.31 12.11
C LYS A 99 13.36 8.43 12.34
N PRO A 100 12.05 8.11 12.45
CA PRO A 100 11.44 6.79 12.28
C PRO A 100 11.40 6.33 10.81
N PRO A 101 11.28 5.02 10.53
CA PRO A 101 11.26 4.51 9.16
C PRO A 101 9.96 4.90 8.47
N ILE A 102 10.04 5.30 7.19
CA ILE A 102 8.90 5.83 6.44
C ILE A 102 8.61 4.95 5.22
N ILE A 103 7.40 4.43 5.12
CA ILE A 103 6.87 3.85 3.87
C ILE A 103 6.13 4.94 3.10
N TRP A 104 6.44 5.04 1.81
CA TRP A 104 5.86 6.05 0.93
C TRP A 104 4.76 5.43 0.07
N VAL A 105 3.56 5.98 0.13
CA VAL A 105 2.48 5.66 -0.80
C VAL A 105 2.66 6.50 -2.05
N LEU A 106 2.89 5.84 -3.19
CA LEU A 106 3.24 6.46 -4.46
C LEU A 106 2.03 6.67 -5.37
N ALA A 107 1.02 5.81 -5.28
CA ALA A 107 -0.21 5.92 -6.06
C ALA A 107 -1.35 5.12 -5.41
N ALA A 108 -2.59 5.49 -5.74
CA ALA A 108 -3.77 4.66 -5.50
C ALA A 108 -4.71 4.73 -6.71
N PHE A 109 -5.19 3.58 -7.18
CA PHE A 109 -6.05 3.50 -8.36
C PHE A 109 -6.94 2.26 -8.33
N GLN A 110 -8.04 2.28 -9.09
CA GLN A 110 -8.83 1.07 -9.37
C GLN A 110 -8.20 0.31 -10.53
N LYS A 111 -7.82 -0.95 -10.29
CA LYS A 111 -7.29 -1.80 -11.36
C LYS A 111 -8.45 -2.41 -12.14
N LYS A 112 -8.60 -2.01 -13.41
CA LYS A 112 -9.74 -2.41 -14.26
C LYS A 112 -9.77 -3.90 -14.61
N ARG A 113 -8.63 -4.61 -14.65
CA ARG A 113 -8.48 -6.07 -14.85
C ARG A 113 -7.15 -6.58 -14.29
N ASP A 114 -7.10 -7.84 -13.84
CA ASP A 114 -5.89 -8.55 -13.34
C ASP A 114 -5.06 -9.25 -14.45
N ASP A 115 -5.14 -8.73 -15.69
CA ASP A 115 -4.56 -9.37 -16.88
C ASP A 115 -3.02 -9.39 -16.93
N PHE A 116 -2.33 -8.75 -15.96
CA PHE A 116 -0.87 -8.76 -15.84
C PHE A 116 -0.31 -9.94 -15.01
N SER A 117 -1.18 -10.78 -14.44
CA SER A 117 -0.77 -11.91 -13.59
C SER A 117 -0.52 -13.22 -14.36
N LYS A 118 -0.79 -13.25 -15.67
CA LYS A 118 -0.48 -14.42 -16.50
C LYS A 118 0.90 -14.25 -17.12
N ALA A 119 1.84 -15.04 -16.61
CA ALA A 119 3.01 -15.48 -17.38
C ALA A 119 2.55 -16.40 -18.52
#